data_AF-A0A382GM65-F1
#
_entry.id   AF-A0A382GM65-F1
#
_cell.length_a   1.000
_cell.length_b   1.000
_cell.length_c   1.000
_cell.angle_alpha   90.00
_cell.angle_beta   90.00
_cell.angle_gamma   90.00
#
_symmetry.space_group_name_H-M   'P 1'
#
loop_
_entity.id
_entity.type
_entity.pdbx_description
1 polymer ?
#
loop_
_entity_poly.entity_id
_entity_poly.type
_entity_poly.pdbx_seq_one_letter_code
_entity_poly.pdbx_strand_id
1 'polypeptide(L)'
;MSYLCIAVTFLLLFLSGLQGYFQFQIFQASHPQFALLATVFYMFTETLVMFYFIGSGTAIKKTIASLNVETDAYEKVKKTKMILFPHLTMNMVFIGIVFILGGAVQTGSVAGWIHGLLFDLAFFHFLYTTVLQHRGFKENVEIIGELPVGDDPAENNLTV
;
A
#
# COMPACT_ATOMS: atom_id res chain seq x y z
N MET A 1 -5.15 -3.42 10.80
CA MET A 1 -4.46 -2.12 10.64
C MET A 1 -4.39 -1.69 9.17
N SER A 2 -3.87 -2.50 8.25
CA SER A 2 -3.65 -2.10 6.84
C SER A 2 -4.91 -1.64 6.09
N TYR A 3 -6.05 -2.35 6.21
CA TYR A 3 -7.31 -1.94 5.55
C TYR A 3 -7.85 -0.59 6.01
N LEU A 4 -7.64 -0.22 7.27
CA LEU A 4 -8.05 1.09 7.79
C LEU A 4 -7.21 2.20 7.15
N CYS A 5 -5.88 2.03 7.10
CA CYS A 5 -4.98 2.97 6.45
C CYS A 5 -5.27 3.13 4.95
N ILE A 6 -5.59 2.02 4.25
CA ILE A 6 -5.98 2.05 2.84
C ILE A 6 -7.30 2.81 2.65
N ALA A 7 -8.30 2.58 3.49
CA ALA A 7 -9.58 3.30 3.42
C ALA A 7 -9.41 4.82 3.67
N VAL A 8 -8.60 5.20 4.67
CA VAL A 8 -8.26 6.60 4.93
C VAL A 8 -7.49 7.20 3.75
N THR A 9 -6.54 6.46 3.18
CA THR A 9 -5.77 6.88 2.01
C THR A 9 -6.67 7.11 0.79
N PHE A 10 -7.61 6.20 0.52
CA PHE A 10 -8.61 6.38 -0.52
C PHE A 10 -9.39 7.68 -0.32
N LEU A 11 -9.89 7.91 0.89
CA LEU A 11 -10.65 9.12 1.21
C LEU A 11 -9.80 10.39 1.00
N LEU A 12 -8.56 10.40 1.50
CA LEU A 12 -7.66 11.55 1.37
C LEU A 12 -7.33 11.85 -0.09
N LEU A 13 -6.96 10.84 -0.88
CA LEU A 13 -6.66 11.03 -2.30
C LEU A 13 -7.89 11.46 -3.10
N PHE A 14 -9.05 10.86 -2.83
CA PHE A 14 -10.31 11.22 -3.47
C PHE A 14 -10.69 12.68 -3.19
N LEU A 15 -10.66 13.09 -1.92
CA LEU A 15 -10.95 14.47 -1.52
C LEU A 15 -9.92 15.45 -2.10
N SER A 16 -8.64 15.08 -2.16
CA SER A 16 -7.60 15.90 -2.77
C SER A 16 -7.84 16.10 -4.27
N GLY A 17 -8.25 15.05 -4.97
CA GLY A 17 -8.64 15.11 -6.39
C GLY A 17 -9.84 16.03 -6.62
N LEU A 18 -10.91 15.85 -5.84
CA LEU A 18 -12.08 16.74 -5.88
C LEU A 18 -11.69 18.20 -5.62
N GLN A 19 -10.83 18.44 -4.63
CA GLN A 19 -10.33 19.78 -4.33
C GLN A 19 -9.55 20.37 -5.52
N GLY A 20 -8.78 19.55 -6.24
CA GLY A 20 -8.05 19.97 -7.44
C GLY A 20 -8.97 20.37 -8.60
N TYR A 21 -10.11 19.68 -8.78
CA TYR A 21 -11.07 20.02 -9.85
C TYR A 21 -11.99 21.18 -9.51
N PHE A 22 -12.47 21.25 -8.26
CA PHE A 22 -13.52 22.19 -7.85
C PHE A 22 -13.00 23.38 -7.02
N GLN A 23 -11.71 23.40 -6.65
CA GLN A 23 -11.02 24.52 -6.01
C GLN A 23 -11.63 25.00 -4.68
N PHE A 24 -12.30 24.11 -3.92
CA PHE A 24 -12.79 24.41 -2.57
C PHE A 24 -11.68 24.27 -1.51
N GLN A 25 -11.98 24.64 -0.26
CA GLN A 25 -11.08 24.44 0.87
C GLN A 25 -11.62 23.37 1.81
N ILE A 26 -10.72 22.53 2.33
CA ILE A 26 -11.03 21.49 3.32
C ILE A 26 -10.36 21.91 4.63
N PHE A 27 -11.14 22.17 5.68
CA PHE A 27 -10.61 22.67 6.95
C PHE A 27 -9.69 23.90 6.81
N GLN A 28 -10.05 24.85 5.94
CA GLN A 28 -9.23 26.03 5.59
C GLN A 28 -7.89 25.72 4.91
N ALA A 29 -7.59 24.46 4.60
CA ALA A 29 -6.42 24.08 3.84
C ALA A 29 -6.64 24.32 2.34
N SER A 30 -5.66 24.96 1.71
CA SER A 30 -5.57 25.05 0.26
C SER A 30 -5.27 23.68 -0.37
N HIS A 31 -5.53 23.55 -1.68
CA HIS A 31 -5.32 22.30 -2.41
C HIS A 31 -3.90 21.71 -2.24
N PRO A 32 -2.80 22.48 -2.38
CA PRO A 32 -1.45 21.93 -2.22
C PRO A 32 -1.17 21.44 -0.78
N GLN A 33 -1.69 22.15 0.23
CA GLN A 33 -1.50 21.77 1.63
C GLN A 33 -2.20 20.44 1.94
N PHE A 34 -3.43 20.28 1.47
CA PHE A 34 -4.18 19.05 1.65
C PHE A 34 -3.60 17.90 0.81
N ALA A 35 -3.16 18.18 -0.43
CA ALA A 35 -2.51 17.21 -1.31
C ALA A 35 -1.19 16.69 -0.72
N LEU A 36 -0.42 17.54 -0.03
CA LEU A 36 0.78 17.13 0.69
C LEU A 36 0.43 16.12 1.80
N LEU A 37 -0.57 16.43 2.64
CA LEU A 37 -1.03 15.52 3.69
C LEU A 37 -1.49 14.17 3.10
N ALA A 38 -2.32 14.21 2.05
CA ALA A 38 -2.83 13.02 1.39
C ALA A 38 -1.69 12.16 0.81
N THR A 39 -0.72 12.80 0.14
CA THR A 39 0.44 12.12 -0.47
C THR A 39 1.35 11.49 0.58
N VAL A 40 1.69 12.22 1.65
CA VAL A 40 2.53 11.68 2.74
C VAL A 40 1.84 10.50 3.41
N PHE A 41 0.54 10.60 3.71
CA PHE A 41 -0.21 9.52 4.33
C PHE A 41 -0.34 8.29 3.42
N TYR A 42 -0.53 8.52 2.12
CA TYR A 42 -0.52 7.47 1.10
C TYR A 42 0.84 6.74 1.07
N MET A 43 1.97 7.46 0.99
CA MET A 43 3.32 6.87 0.95
C MET A 43 3.60 6.04 2.22
N PHE A 44 3.16 6.54 3.37
CA PHE A 44 3.26 5.82 4.63
C PHE A 44 2.43 4.52 4.59
N THR A 45 1.18 4.59 4.14
CA THR A 45 0.29 3.42 4.04
C THR A 45 0.87 2.35 3.13
N GLU A 46 1.33 2.71 1.94
CA GLU A 46 1.91 1.76 1.00
C GLU A 46 3.23 1.15 1.51
N THR A 47 4.02 1.92 2.26
CA THR A 47 5.21 1.39 2.94
C THR A 47 4.83 0.36 4.02
N LEU A 48 3.78 0.62 4.82
CA LEU A 48 3.27 -0.35 5.80
C LEU A 48 2.78 -1.64 5.12
N VAL A 49 2.09 -1.52 3.97
CA VAL A 49 1.65 -2.66 3.17
C VAL A 49 2.85 -3.48 2.72
N MET A 50 3.88 -2.86 2.14
CA MET A 50 5.11 -3.58 1.74
C MET A 50 5.80 -4.27 2.93
N PHE A 51 5.93 -3.57 4.07
CA PHE A 51 6.53 -4.14 5.27
C PHE A 51 5.74 -5.32 5.83
N TYR A 52 4.41 -5.29 5.77
CA TYR A 52 3.59 -6.45 6.10
C TYR A 52 4.00 -7.67 5.27
N PHE A 53 4.08 -7.55 3.94
CA PHE A 53 4.44 -8.68 3.06
C PHE A 53 5.90 -9.13 3.20
N ILE A 54 6.80 -8.22 3.58
CA ILE A 54 8.19 -8.57 3.90
C ILE A 54 8.24 -9.37 5.21
N GLY A 55 7.56 -8.88 6.25
CA GLY A 55 7.50 -9.52 7.56
C GLY A 55 6.82 -10.89 7.52
N SER A 56 5.61 -10.96 6.95
CA SER A 56 4.85 -12.21 6.84
C SER A 56 5.60 -13.26 6.02
N GLY A 57 6.18 -12.88 4.88
CA GLY A 57 6.95 -13.82 4.05
C GLY A 57 8.22 -14.34 4.73
N THR A 58 8.85 -13.52 5.59
CA THR A 58 10.00 -13.97 6.38
C THR A 58 9.57 -14.93 7.49
N ALA A 59 8.44 -14.66 8.15
CA ALA A 59 7.87 -15.56 9.16
C ALA A 59 7.49 -16.91 8.56
N ILE A 60 6.73 -16.92 7.45
CA ILE A 60 6.35 -18.14 6.71
C ILE A 60 7.58 -18.96 6.33
N LYS A 61 8.62 -18.33 5.77
CA LYS A 61 9.87 -19.01 5.41
C LYS A 61 10.52 -19.70 6.62
N LYS A 62 10.57 -19.02 7.77
CA LYS A 62 11.15 -19.56 9.00
C LYS A 62 10.33 -20.73 9.53
N THR A 63 9.01 -20.64 9.54
CA THR A 63 8.11 -21.71 9.99
C THR A 63 8.24 -22.97 9.14
N ILE A 64 8.30 -22.83 7.82
CA ILE A 64 8.52 -23.97 6.90
C ILE A 64 9.86 -24.64 7.20
N ALA A 65 10.92 -23.84 7.39
CA ALA A 65 12.25 -24.35 7.71
C ALA A 65 12.32 -25.03 9.09
N SER A 66 11.60 -24.54 10.10
CA SER A 66 11.59 -25.11 11.44
C SER A 66 10.79 -26.42 11.53
N LEU A 67 9.70 -26.52 10.78
CA LEU A 67 8.84 -27.71 10.76
C LEU A 67 9.32 -28.78 9.78
N ASN A 68 10.30 -28.46 8.92
CA ASN A 68 10.79 -29.34 7.85
C ASN A 68 9.65 -29.89 6.96
N VAL A 69 8.67 -29.03 6.67
CA VAL A 69 7.48 -29.37 5.88
C VAL A 69 7.75 -29.15 4.40
N GLU A 70 7.44 -30.14 3.57
CA GLU A 70 7.44 -29.98 2.12
C GLU A 70 6.14 -29.26 1.68
N THR A 71 6.26 -28.01 1.23
CA THR A 71 5.12 -27.19 0.81
C THR A 71 5.53 -26.14 -0.23
N ASP A 72 4.59 -25.74 -1.08
CA ASP A 72 4.74 -24.66 -2.06
C ASP A 72 4.41 -23.26 -1.50
N ALA A 73 4.04 -23.18 -0.22
CA ALA A 73 3.62 -21.96 0.47
C ALA A 73 4.60 -20.78 0.29
N TYR A 74 5.91 -21.01 0.43
CA TYR A 74 6.89 -19.93 0.26
C TYR A 74 6.97 -19.41 -1.18
N GLU A 75 6.86 -20.30 -2.18
CA GLU A 75 6.88 -19.88 -3.59
C GLU A 75 5.61 -19.11 -3.97
N LYS A 76 4.45 -19.46 -3.40
CA LYS A 76 3.21 -18.67 -3.52
C LYS A 76 3.42 -17.25 -3.00
N VAL A 77 3.88 -17.09 -1.75
CA VAL A 77 4.17 -15.76 -1.15
C VAL A 77 5.14 -14.95 -2.01
N LYS A 78 6.20 -15.57 -2.49
CA LYS A 78 7.19 -14.92 -3.36
C LYS A 78 6.56 -14.44 -4.66
N LYS A 79 5.72 -15.27 -5.30
CA LYS A 79 4.98 -14.90 -6.52
C LYS A 79 4.03 -13.72 -6.27
N THR A 80 3.28 -13.73 -5.19
CA THR A 80 2.41 -12.62 -4.80
C THR A 80 3.19 -11.31 -4.68
N LYS A 81 4.35 -11.33 -4.00
CA LYS A 81 5.22 -10.15 -3.85
C LYS A 81 5.78 -9.65 -5.18
N MET A 82 6.20 -10.55 -6.07
CA MET A 82 6.72 -10.17 -7.38
C MET A 82 5.69 -9.47 -8.26
N ILE A 83 4.41 -9.79 -8.10
CA ILE A 83 3.33 -9.10 -8.82
C ILE A 83 2.97 -7.80 -8.10
N LEU A 84 2.81 -7.84 -6.77
CA LEU A 84 2.34 -6.71 -5.98
C LEU A 84 3.33 -5.54 -5.98
N PHE A 85 4.59 -5.78 -5.65
CA PHE A 85 5.54 -4.71 -5.31
C PHE A 85 5.83 -3.76 -6.49
N PRO A 86 6.03 -4.24 -7.73
CA PRO A 86 6.23 -3.34 -8.87
C PRO A 86 5.05 -2.39 -9.08
N HIS A 87 3.81 -2.87 -8.90
CA HIS A 87 2.62 -2.04 -9.04
C HIS A 87 2.50 -1.03 -7.89
N LEU A 88 2.80 -1.40 -6.65
CA LEU A 88 2.81 -0.45 -5.53
C LEU A 88 3.85 0.66 -5.75
N THR A 89 5.08 0.29 -6.10
CA THR A 89 6.15 1.25 -6.38
C THR A 89 5.80 2.15 -7.57
N MET A 90 5.25 1.60 -8.64
CA MET A 90 4.80 2.39 -9.79
C MET A 90 3.72 3.39 -9.40
N ASN A 91 2.76 2.98 -8.56
CA ASN A 91 1.72 3.88 -8.10
C ASN A 91 2.29 4.99 -7.22
N MET A 92 3.24 4.67 -6.35
CA MET A 92 3.96 5.68 -5.56
C MET A 92 4.65 6.71 -6.44
N VAL A 93 5.31 6.27 -7.51
CA VAL A 93 5.93 7.18 -8.49
C VAL A 93 4.88 8.07 -9.15
N PHE A 94 3.74 7.52 -9.61
CA PHE A 94 2.68 8.32 -10.21
C PHE A 94 2.12 9.38 -9.26
N ILE A 95 1.75 9.00 -8.04
CA ILE A 95 1.21 9.94 -7.04
C ILE A 95 2.26 10.99 -6.66
N GLY A 96 3.54 10.59 -6.51
CA GLY A 96 4.64 11.52 -6.25
C GLY A 96 4.84 12.54 -7.37
N ILE A 97 4.80 12.10 -8.64
CA ILE A 97 4.90 13.00 -9.80
C ILE A 97 3.71 13.96 -9.84
N VAL A 98 2.49 13.47 -9.64
CA VAL A 98 1.29 14.30 -9.59
C VAL A 98 1.45 15.40 -8.53
N PHE A 99 1.86 15.05 -7.32
CA PHE A 99 2.08 16.02 -6.25
C PHE A 99 3.12 17.09 -6.62
N ILE A 100 4.28 16.69 -7.17
CA ILE A 100 5.34 17.63 -7.59
C ILE A 100 4.84 18.56 -8.70
N LEU A 101 4.14 18.00 -9.71
CA LEU A 101 3.57 18.79 -10.80
C LEU A 101 2.46 19.73 -10.33
N GLY A 102 1.75 19.40 -9.25
CA GLY A 102 0.80 20.31 -8.62
C GLY A 102 1.43 21.65 -8.24
N GLY A 103 2.66 21.65 -7.72
CA GLY A 103 3.44 22.88 -7.47
C GLY A 103 3.79 23.64 -8.76
N ALA A 104 4.11 22.93 -9.84
CA ALA A 104 4.39 23.54 -11.14
C ALA A 104 3.15 24.14 -11.82
N VAL A 105 1.95 23.63 -11.52
CA VAL A 105 0.68 24.26 -11.93
C VAL A 105 0.51 25.61 -11.24
N GLN A 106 0.89 25.73 -9.96
CA GLN A 106 0.79 27.00 -9.22
C GLN A 106 1.71 28.09 -9.77
N THR A 107 2.86 27.72 -10.34
CA THR A 107 3.78 28.66 -11.00
C THR A 107 3.41 28.95 -12.46
N GLY A 108 2.34 28.33 -12.98
CA GLY A 108 1.92 28.43 -14.38
C GLY A 108 2.83 27.69 -15.37
N SER A 109 3.75 26.86 -14.88
CA SER A 109 4.71 26.13 -15.71
C SER A 109 4.12 24.86 -16.33
N VAL A 110 3.03 24.33 -15.76
CA VAL A 110 2.29 23.17 -16.26
C VAL A 110 0.80 23.50 -16.32
N ALA A 111 0.12 23.06 -17.38
CA ALA A 111 -1.31 23.26 -17.53
C ALA A 111 -2.10 22.37 -16.55
N GLY A 112 -3.09 22.96 -15.86
CA GLY A 112 -3.90 22.24 -14.86
C GLY A 112 -4.62 21.00 -15.39
N TRP A 113 -5.03 21.00 -16.66
CA TRP A 113 -5.70 19.84 -17.27
C TRP A 113 -4.77 18.63 -17.45
N ILE A 114 -3.47 18.86 -17.72
CA ILE A 114 -2.46 17.78 -17.82
C ILE A 114 -2.26 17.16 -16.44
N HIS A 115 -2.16 18.00 -15.41
CA HIS A 115 -2.07 17.56 -14.03
C HIS A 115 -3.31 16.74 -13.60
N GLY A 116 -4.52 17.21 -13.96
CA GLY A 116 -5.76 16.49 -13.69
C GLY A 116 -5.81 15.10 -14.34
N LEU A 117 -5.49 14.99 -15.63
CA LEU A 117 -5.43 13.69 -16.33
C LEU A 117 -4.41 12.73 -15.71
N LEU A 118 -3.25 13.24 -15.29
CA LEU A 118 -2.24 12.41 -14.63
C LEU A 118 -2.73 11.94 -13.25
N PHE A 119 -3.43 12.80 -12.52
CA PHE A 119 -4.07 12.42 -11.26
C PHE A 119 -5.10 11.30 -11.48
N ASP A 120 -5.98 11.42 -12.47
CA ASP A 120 -6.99 10.40 -12.76
C ASP A 120 -6.34 9.04 -13.06
N LEU A 121 -5.29 9.04 -13.90
CA LEU A 121 -4.50 7.84 -14.20
C LEU A 121 -3.90 7.24 -12.92
N ALA A 122 -3.27 8.06 -12.09
CA ALA A 122 -2.65 7.63 -10.85
C ALA A 122 -3.68 7.08 -9.85
N PHE A 123 -4.86 7.71 -9.77
CA PHE A 123 -5.94 7.31 -8.89
C PHE A 123 -6.58 5.99 -9.34
N PHE A 124 -6.87 5.81 -10.64
CA PHE A 124 -7.37 4.52 -11.13
C PHE A 124 -6.34 3.40 -10.95
N HIS A 125 -5.06 3.68 -11.16
CA HIS A 125 -4.01 2.72 -10.87
C HIS A 125 -3.94 2.39 -9.37
N PHE A 126 -4.18 3.37 -8.48
CA PHE A 126 -4.30 3.14 -7.03
C PHE A 126 -5.47 2.21 -6.66
N LEU A 127 -6.63 2.36 -7.33
CA LEU A 127 -7.76 1.43 -7.12
C LEU A 127 -7.38 0.01 -7.54
N TYR A 128 -6.70 -0.13 -8.68
CA TYR A 128 -6.17 -1.41 -9.14
C TYR A 128 -5.18 -2.01 -8.14
N THR A 129 -4.23 -1.24 -7.62
CA THR A 129 -3.28 -1.73 -6.61
C THR A 129 -3.97 -2.14 -5.32
N THR A 130 -5.00 -1.41 -4.90
CA THR A 130 -5.81 -1.76 -3.72
C THR A 130 -6.46 -3.15 -3.86
N VAL A 131 -6.97 -3.49 -5.04
CA VAL A 131 -7.51 -4.83 -5.31
C VAL A 131 -6.41 -5.89 -5.25
N LEU A 132 -5.23 -5.60 -5.79
CA LEU A 132 -4.09 -6.51 -5.76
C LEU A 132 -3.57 -6.74 -4.33
N GLN A 133 -3.53 -5.69 -3.52
CA GLN A 133 -3.21 -5.77 -2.09
C GLN A 133 -4.21 -6.67 -1.36
N HIS A 134 -5.52 -6.45 -1.54
CA HIS A 134 -6.56 -7.28 -0.91
C HIS A 134 -6.38 -8.76 -1.24
N ARG A 135 -6.15 -9.10 -2.51
CA ARG A 135 -5.86 -10.47 -2.94
C ARG A 135 -4.63 -11.04 -2.26
N GLY A 136 -3.53 -10.28 -2.22
CA GLY A 136 -2.30 -10.70 -1.55
C GLY A 136 -2.45 -10.90 -0.04
N PHE A 137 -3.23 -10.05 0.62
CA PHE A 137 -3.55 -10.21 2.05
C PHE A 137 -4.33 -11.50 2.29
N LYS A 138 -5.35 -11.77 1.47
CA LYS A 138 -6.16 -12.98 1.58
C LYS A 138 -5.30 -14.24 1.42
N GLU A 139 -4.47 -14.27 0.38
CA GLU A 139 -3.55 -15.39 0.11
C GLU A 139 -2.54 -15.59 1.25
N ASN A 140 -2.00 -14.51 1.85
CA ASN A 140 -1.12 -14.64 3.01
C ASN A 140 -1.83 -15.24 4.24
N VAL A 141 -3.06 -14.82 4.51
CA VAL A 141 -3.85 -15.35 5.64
C VAL A 141 -4.18 -16.83 5.43
N GLU A 142 -4.56 -17.21 4.21
CA GLU A 142 -4.81 -18.61 3.84
C GLU A 142 -3.55 -19.47 4.07
N ILE A 143 -2.39 -19.04 3.56
CA ILE A 143 -1.12 -19.75 3.73
C ILE A 143 -0.74 -19.90 5.21
N ILE A 144 -0.90 -18.84 6.02
CA ILE A 144 -0.60 -18.90 7.45
C ILE A 144 -1.54 -19.88 8.16
N GLY A 145 -2.81 -19.95 7.77
CA GLY A 145 -3.78 -20.88 8.34
C GLY A 145 -3.55 -22.35 7.98
N GLU A 146 -2.89 -22.63 6.86
CA GLU A 146 -2.52 -23.99 6.42
C GLU A 146 -1.25 -24.51 7.09
N LEU A 147 -0.38 -23.62 7.60
CA LEU A 147 0.83 -24.05 8.27
C LEU A 147 0.51 -24.67 9.64
N PRO A 148 1.12 -25.82 10.00
CA PRO A 148 0.97 -26.37 11.33
C PRO A 148 1.43 -25.33 12.36
N VAL A 149 0.63 -25.12 13.40
CA VAL A 149 1.09 -24.37 14.56
C VAL A 149 2.16 -25.23 15.23
N GLY A 150 3.42 -24.89 15.01
CA GLY A 150 4.50 -25.46 15.82
C GLY A 150 4.36 -24.91 17.22
N ASP A 151 4.30 -25.80 18.22
CA ASP A 151 4.35 -25.39 19.63
C ASP A 151 5.54 -24.45 19.84
N ASP A 152 5.29 -23.30 20.46
CA ASP A 152 6.32 -22.33 20.77
C ASP A 152 7.34 -22.99 21.73
N PRO A 153 8.63 -23.13 21.35
CA PRO A 153 9.63 -23.66 22.27
C PRO A 153 9.82 -22.79 23.53
N ALA A 154 9.24 -21.59 23.59
CA ALA A 154 9.20 -20.76 24.80
C ALA A 154 8.24 -21.27 25.89
N GLU A 155 7.22 -22.09 25.59
CA GLU A 155 6.31 -22.63 26.61
C GLU A 155 6.93 -23.78 27.43
N ASN A 156 7.88 -24.53 26.87
CA ASN A 156 8.53 -25.65 27.56
C ASN A 156 9.59 -25.23 28.60
N ASN A 157 9.94 -23.94 28.69
CA ASN A 157 10.88 -23.41 29.67
C ASN A 157 10.20 -22.81 30.91
N LEU A 158 8.86 -22.89 31.00
CA LEU A 158 8.07 -22.43 32.15
C LEU A 158 7.53 -23.57 33.02
N THR A 159 7.81 -24.83 32.67
CA THR A 159 7.30 -26.03 33.35
C THR A 159 8.39 -26.96 33.90
N VAL A 160 9.58 -26.43 34.24
CA VAL A 160 10.63 -27.19 34.97
C VAL A 160 11.00 -26.48 36.26
#